data_AF-A0A7W0GDQ3-F1
#
_entry.id   AF-A0A7W0GDQ3-F1
#
_cell.length_a   1.000
_cell.length_b   1.000
_cell.length_c   1.000
_cell.angle_alpha   90.00
_cell.angle_beta   90.00
_cell.angle_gamma   90.00
#
_symmetry.space_group_name_H-M   'P 1'
#
loop_
_entity.id
_entity.type
_entity.pdbx_description
1 polymer ?
#
loop_
_entity_poly.entity_id
_entity_poly.type
_entity_poly.pdbx_seq_one_letter_code
_entity_poly.pdbx_strand_id
1 'polypeptide(L)'
;MTNVLMISPGFPVEMSFFTRGLARVGATVIGVGDQPAGALPAAAREALAHHEHVSLADEAAVLHAVHGLSRQVRIDQVECLWEPYMMLAARLREELGIPGMTREQTEPFRDKELMKQVLDRAGLRTPRHDSTETVAGVWAAAERIGFPLIVKPIDGAGSADTYRVDSVAELNDVLPMIRHVRRVSVEEFIDAEEFTYDTVC
;
A
#
# COMPACT_ATOMS: atom_id res chain seq x y z
N MET A 1 -24.05 9.27 -15.18
CA MET A 1 -23.81 8.09 -14.33
C MET A 1 -22.32 7.83 -14.40
N THR A 2 -21.63 7.77 -13.27
CA THR A 2 -20.16 7.67 -13.19
C THR A 2 -19.76 6.20 -13.23
N ASN A 3 -18.86 5.84 -14.13
CA ASN A 3 -18.30 4.50 -14.26
C ASN A 3 -17.00 4.40 -13.44
N VAL A 4 -17.03 3.61 -12.39
CA VAL A 4 -15.91 3.46 -11.44
C VAL A 4 -15.29 2.08 -11.63
N LEU A 5 -13.99 2.06 -11.97
CA LEU A 5 -13.19 0.84 -11.95
C LEU A 5 -12.72 0.59 -10.51
N MET A 6 -13.21 -0.48 -9.88
CA MET A 6 -12.85 -0.88 -8.52
C MET A 6 -11.85 -2.04 -8.56
N ILE A 7 -10.62 -1.78 -8.09
CA ILE A 7 -9.55 -2.79 -7.99
C ILE A 7 -9.79 -3.64 -6.74
N SER A 8 -9.74 -4.96 -6.90
CA SER A 8 -9.98 -5.95 -5.86
C SER A 8 -11.35 -5.76 -5.16
N PRO A 9 -12.47 -5.83 -5.91
CA PRO A 9 -13.79 -5.42 -5.42
C PRO A 9 -14.35 -6.28 -4.28
N GLY A 10 -13.75 -7.43 -3.99
CA GLY A 10 -14.22 -8.39 -2.99
C GLY A 10 -13.15 -8.89 -2.02
N PHE A 11 -11.90 -8.44 -2.16
CA PHE A 11 -10.80 -8.88 -1.29
C PHE A 11 -9.91 -7.70 -0.85
N PRO A 12 -9.58 -7.56 0.44
CA PRO A 12 -10.19 -8.24 1.58
C PRO A 12 -11.72 -8.10 1.62
N VAL A 13 -12.40 -8.88 2.47
CA VAL A 13 -13.88 -8.96 2.44
C VAL A 13 -14.56 -7.60 2.65
N GLU A 14 -13.89 -6.70 3.36
CA GLU A 14 -14.31 -5.31 3.62
C GLU A 14 -14.46 -4.50 2.33
N MET A 15 -13.69 -4.81 1.27
CA MET A 15 -13.79 -4.15 -0.04
C MET A 15 -15.19 -4.32 -0.64
N SER A 16 -15.89 -5.41 -0.33
CA SER A 16 -17.26 -5.63 -0.79
C SER A 16 -18.24 -4.57 -0.27
N PHE A 17 -17.97 -3.95 0.88
CA PHE A 17 -18.79 -2.88 1.42
C PHE A 17 -18.61 -1.58 0.64
N PHE A 18 -17.39 -1.28 0.19
CA PHE A 18 -17.09 -0.13 -0.66
C PHE A 18 -17.66 -0.31 -2.06
N THR A 19 -17.48 -1.48 -2.67
CA THR A 19 -18.10 -1.84 -3.96
C THR A 19 -19.61 -1.65 -3.92
N ARG A 20 -20.28 -2.16 -2.88
CA ARG A 20 -21.71 -1.95 -2.65
C ARG A 20 -22.06 -0.48 -2.42
N GLY A 21 -21.22 0.25 -1.67
CA GLY A 21 -21.39 1.67 -1.38
C GLY A 21 -21.42 2.52 -2.66
N LEU A 22 -20.45 2.30 -3.55
CA LEU A 22 -20.36 2.95 -4.86
C LEU A 22 -21.64 2.72 -5.68
N ALA A 23 -22.11 1.48 -5.78
CA ALA A 23 -23.34 1.17 -6.50
C ALA A 23 -24.58 1.86 -5.88
N ARG A 24 -24.67 1.93 -4.54
CA ARG A 24 -25.80 2.56 -3.83
C ARG A 24 -25.87 4.07 -4.03
N VAL A 25 -24.74 4.74 -4.26
CA VAL A 25 -24.71 6.17 -4.59
C VAL A 25 -24.89 6.45 -6.09
N GLY A 26 -25.18 5.41 -6.89
CA GLY A 26 -25.53 5.53 -8.30
C GLY A 26 -24.35 5.41 -9.27
N ALA A 27 -23.18 4.95 -8.82
CA ALA A 27 -22.08 4.61 -9.72
C ALA A 27 -22.34 3.27 -10.43
N THR A 28 -21.88 3.16 -11.67
CA THR A 28 -21.74 1.87 -12.35
C THR A 28 -20.38 1.31 -12.00
N VAL A 29 -20.34 0.22 -11.23
CA VAL A 29 -19.08 -0.34 -10.72
C VAL A 29 -18.59 -1.46 -11.63
N ILE A 30 -17.36 -1.32 -12.13
CA ILE A 30 -16.64 -2.32 -12.93
C ILE A 30 -15.54 -2.89 -12.05
N GLY A 31 -15.61 -4.18 -11.74
CA GLY A 31 -14.62 -4.86 -10.91
C GLY A 31 -13.43 -5.33 -11.75
N VAL A 32 -12.23 -5.23 -11.20
CA VAL A 32 -11.04 -5.92 -11.71
C VAL A 32 -10.33 -6.62 -10.56
N GLY A 33 -10.06 -7.91 -10.66
CA GLY A 33 -9.39 -8.61 -9.55
C GLY A 33 -9.08 -10.09 -9.76
N ASP A 34 -8.29 -10.63 -8.83
CA ASP A 34 -7.77 -12.01 -8.83
C ASP A 34 -8.84 -13.09 -8.63
N GLN A 35 -10.00 -12.72 -8.08
CA GLN A 35 -11.04 -13.69 -7.73
C GLN A 35 -11.96 -13.92 -8.94
N PRO A 36 -12.29 -15.17 -9.29
CA PRO A 36 -13.34 -15.43 -10.27
C PRO A 36 -14.69 -14.94 -9.71
N ALA A 37 -15.61 -14.53 -10.59
CA ALA A 37 -16.87 -13.91 -10.19
C ALA A 37 -17.69 -14.73 -9.16
N GLY A 38 -17.66 -16.06 -9.24
CA GLY A 38 -18.34 -16.95 -8.30
C GLY A 38 -17.75 -16.94 -6.88
N ALA A 39 -16.48 -16.58 -6.72
CA ALA A 39 -15.79 -16.50 -5.44
C ALA A 39 -15.89 -15.13 -4.76
N LEU A 40 -16.39 -14.11 -5.47
CA LEU A 40 -16.64 -12.80 -4.87
C LEU A 40 -17.72 -12.89 -3.77
N PRO A 41 -17.56 -12.15 -2.65
CA PRO A 41 -18.64 -11.97 -1.69
C PRO A 41 -19.92 -11.47 -2.37
N ALA A 42 -21.09 -11.96 -1.92
CA ALA A 42 -22.38 -11.63 -2.53
C ALA A 42 -22.60 -10.11 -2.64
N ALA A 43 -22.24 -9.36 -1.60
CA ALA A 43 -22.36 -7.89 -1.57
C ALA A 43 -21.56 -7.18 -2.68
N ALA A 44 -20.39 -7.71 -3.06
CA ALA A 44 -19.63 -7.20 -4.20
C ALA A 44 -20.26 -7.66 -5.51
N ARG A 45 -20.47 -8.98 -5.66
CA ARG A 45 -20.97 -9.59 -6.89
C ARG A 45 -22.29 -8.98 -7.38
N GLU A 46 -23.21 -8.71 -6.46
CA GLU A 46 -24.53 -8.12 -6.77
C GLU A 46 -24.45 -6.63 -7.10
N ALA A 47 -23.38 -5.94 -6.70
CA ALA A 47 -23.16 -4.51 -6.93
C ALA A 47 -22.34 -4.20 -8.19
N LEU A 48 -21.69 -5.20 -8.78
CA LEU A 48 -20.88 -5.05 -9.99
C LEU A 48 -21.75 -5.12 -11.25
N ALA A 49 -21.57 -4.15 -12.15
CA ALA A 49 -22.13 -4.20 -13.50
C ALA A 49 -21.31 -5.12 -14.42
N HIS A 50 -20.01 -5.24 -14.14
CA HIS A 50 -19.08 -6.12 -14.85
C HIS A 50 -17.93 -6.52 -13.92
N HIS A 51 -17.33 -7.68 -14.15
CA HIS A 51 -16.14 -8.14 -13.42
C HIS A 51 -15.13 -8.74 -14.38
N GLU A 52 -13.96 -8.11 -14.46
CA GLU A 52 -12.80 -8.58 -15.20
C GLU A 52 -11.90 -9.41 -14.26
N HIS A 53 -11.82 -10.71 -14.53
CA HIS A 53 -11.00 -11.63 -13.75
C HIS A 53 -9.60 -11.71 -14.35
N VAL A 54 -8.65 -11.09 -13.65
CA VAL A 54 -7.24 -11.00 -14.06
C VAL A 54 -6.35 -11.00 -12.82
N SER A 55 -5.17 -11.61 -12.93
CA SER A 55 -4.17 -11.59 -11.87
C SER A 55 -3.69 -10.16 -11.65
N LEU A 56 -3.96 -9.58 -10.48
CA LEU A 56 -3.51 -8.24 -10.11
C LEU A 56 -1.99 -8.18 -9.88
N ALA A 57 -1.35 -9.33 -9.66
CA ALA A 57 0.11 -9.43 -9.65
C ALA A 57 0.73 -9.29 -11.06
N ASP A 58 -0.06 -9.44 -12.13
CA ASP A 58 0.38 -9.20 -13.51
C ASP A 58 -0.13 -7.83 -13.97
N GLU A 59 0.64 -6.79 -13.65
CA GLU A 59 0.31 -5.41 -14.00
C GLU A 59 0.07 -5.23 -15.52
N ALA A 60 0.84 -5.90 -16.36
CA ALA A 60 0.69 -5.80 -17.81
C ALA A 60 -0.64 -6.40 -18.29
N ALA A 61 -1.03 -7.55 -17.74
CA ALA A 61 -2.33 -8.16 -18.02
C ALA A 61 -3.49 -7.26 -17.56
N VAL A 62 -3.38 -6.63 -16.38
CA VAL A 62 -4.40 -5.67 -15.90
C VAL A 62 -4.52 -4.50 -16.86
N LEU A 63 -3.40 -3.88 -17.26
CA LEU A 63 -3.41 -2.75 -18.19
C LEU A 63 -4.05 -3.13 -19.52
N HIS A 64 -3.70 -4.29 -20.08
CA HIS A 64 -4.31 -4.78 -21.32
C HIS A 64 -5.81 -4.99 -21.19
N ALA A 65 -6.27 -5.61 -20.09
CA ALA A 65 -7.68 -5.86 -19.85
C ALA A 65 -8.46 -4.55 -19.71
N VAL A 66 -7.96 -3.61 -18.89
CA VAL A 66 -8.58 -2.30 -18.68
C VAL A 66 -8.58 -1.46 -19.95
N HIS A 67 -7.51 -1.47 -20.75
CA HIS A 67 -7.51 -0.82 -22.06
C HIS A 67 -8.55 -1.43 -23.01
N GLY A 68 -8.70 -2.77 -23.00
CA GLY A 68 -9.74 -3.46 -23.75
C GLY A 68 -11.15 -3.00 -23.35
N LEU A 69 -11.42 -2.89 -22.04
CA LEU A 69 -12.68 -2.38 -21.50
C LEU A 69 -12.91 -0.91 -21.86
N SER A 70 -11.88 -0.07 -21.79
CA SER A 70 -11.98 1.37 -22.07
C SER A 70 -12.41 1.71 -23.50
N ARG A 71 -12.28 0.76 -24.44
CA ARG A 71 -12.76 0.88 -25.82
C ARG A 71 -14.27 0.69 -25.95
N GLN A 72 -14.90 0.05 -24.97
CA GLN A 72 -16.33 -0.29 -24.96
C GLN A 72 -17.13 0.57 -24.00
N VAL A 73 -16.51 0.93 -22.86
CA VAL A 73 -17.12 1.73 -21.81
C VAL A 73 -16.14 2.79 -21.34
N ARG A 74 -16.62 4.02 -21.15
CA ARG A 74 -15.81 5.07 -20.53
C ARG A 74 -15.53 4.71 -19.08
N ILE A 75 -14.29 4.83 -18.62
CA ILE A 75 -13.94 4.74 -17.21
C ILE A 75 -13.71 6.16 -16.71
N ASP A 76 -14.48 6.57 -15.70
CA ASP A 76 -14.46 7.93 -15.18
C ASP A 76 -13.57 8.09 -13.95
N GLN A 77 -13.43 7.01 -13.17
CA GLN A 77 -12.64 6.96 -11.94
C GLN A 77 -12.03 5.56 -11.76
N VAL A 78 -10.90 5.51 -11.06
CA VAL A 78 -10.25 4.27 -10.63
C VAL A 78 -10.11 4.34 -9.12
N GLU A 79 -10.68 3.35 -8.42
CA GLU A 79 -10.65 3.25 -6.96
C GLU A 79 -9.93 1.98 -6.52
N CYS A 80 -9.12 2.14 -5.48
CA CYS A 80 -8.39 1.05 -4.84
C CYS A 80 -8.23 1.36 -3.37
N LEU A 81 -8.82 0.52 -2.53
CA LEU A 81 -8.73 0.63 -1.07
C LEU A 81 -7.88 -0.51 -0.47
N TRP A 82 -7.26 -1.33 -1.32
CA TRP A 82 -6.33 -2.36 -0.89
C TRP A 82 -4.89 -1.91 -1.15
N GLU A 83 -4.17 -1.71 -0.04
CA GLU A 83 -2.85 -1.09 0.06
C GLU A 83 -1.80 -1.63 -0.95
N PRO A 84 -1.70 -2.94 -1.24
CA PRO A 84 -0.77 -3.48 -2.23
C PRO A 84 -0.97 -2.97 -3.67
N TYR A 85 -2.19 -2.57 -4.05
CA TYR A 85 -2.51 -2.21 -5.44
C TYR A 85 -2.69 -0.69 -5.67
N MET A 86 -2.31 0.14 -4.71
CA MET A 86 -2.40 1.60 -4.87
C MET A 86 -1.50 2.11 -6.01
N MET A 87 -0.31 1.55 -6.20
CA MET A 87 0.58 1.93 -7.32
C MET A 87 -0.01 1.53 -8.68
N LEU A 88 -0.68 0.37 -8.75
CA LEU A 88 -1.42 -0.07 -9.94
C LEU A 88 -2.58 0.90 -10.24
N ALA A 89 -3.32 1.35 -9.23
CA ALA A 89 -4.37 2.35 -9.40
C ALA A 89 -3.82 3.67 -9.96
N ALA A 90 -2.72 4.16 -9.39
CA ALA A 90 -2.06 5.37 -9.88
C ALA A 90 -1.56 5.22 -11.32
N ARG A 91 -1.01 4.06 -11.68
CA ARG A 91 -0.60 3.71 -13.05
C ARG A 91 -1.78 3.76 -14.02
N LEU A 92 -2.90 3.12 -13.66
CA LEU A 92 -4.12 3.10 -14.47
C LEU A 92 -4.70 4.51 -14.67
N ARG A 93 -4.70 5.34 -13.63
CA ARG A 93 -5.16 6.74 -13.73
C ARG A 93 -4.35 7.52 -14.74
N GLU A 94 -3.02 7.44 -14.67
CA GLU A 94 -2.15 8.14 -15.60
C GLU A 94 -2.29 7.64 -17.05
N GLU A 95 -2.32 6.32 -17.27
CA GLU A 95 -2.46 5.71 -18.60
C GLU A 95 -3.81 6.03 -19.25
N LEU A 96 -4.87 6.20 -18.45
CA LEU A 96 -6.20 6.55 -18.93
C LEU A 96 -6.48 8.06 -18.93
N GLY A 97 -5.56 8.88 -18.42
CA GLY A 97 -5.78 10.33 -18.25
C GLY A 97 -6.93 10.66 -17.28
N ILE A 98 -7.14 9.82 -16.27
CA ILE A 98 -8.20 9.93 -15.27
C ILE A 98 -7.69 10.70 -14.03
N PRO A 99 -8.50 11.60 -13.44
CA PRO A 99 -8.12 12.32 -12.22
C PRO A 99 -7.83 11.40 -11.02
N GLY A 100 -6.94 11.85 -10.15
CA GLY A 100 -6.59 11.20 -8.88
C GLY A 100 -5.09 11.27 -8.63
N MET A 101 -4.61 10.60 -7.58
CA MET A 101 -3.18 10.60 -7.24
C MET A 101 -2.35 9.92 -8.33
N THR A 102 -1.30 10.61 -8.77
CA THR A 102 -0.27 10.09 -9.68
C THR A 102 0.62 9.07 -8.97
N ARG A 103 1.48 8.36 -9.73
CA ARG A 103 2.48 7.45 -9.14
C ARG A 103 3.39 8.21 -8.18
N GLU A 104 3.89 9.38 -8.61
CA GLU A 104 4.72 10.26 -7.79
C GLU A 104 4.04 10.67 -6.49
N GLN A 105 2.74 11.00 -6.53
CA GLN A 105 1.97 11.36 -5.34
C GLN A 105 1.66 10.15 -4.45
N THR A 106 1.53 8.97 -5.02
CA THR A 106 1.14 7.73 -4.31
C THR A 106 2.33 7.05 -3.65
N GLU A 107 3.52 7.14 -4.24
CA GLU A 107 4.74 6.46 -3.77
C GLU A 107 5.09 6.77 -2.30
N PRO A 108 4.99 8.02 -1.78
CA PRO A 108 5.24 8.30 -0.36
C PRO A 108 4.28 7.61 0.61
N PHE A 109 3.13 7.10 0.14
CA PHE A 109 2.21 6.32 0.95
C PHE A 109 2.51 4.81 0.90
N ARG A 110 3.44 4.40 0.04
CA ARG A 110 3.84 3.00 -0.19
C ARG A 110 5.25 2.71 0.27
N ASP A 111 6.18 3.65 0.13
CA ASP A 111 7.53 3.56 0.67
C ASP A 111 7.61 4.32 1.99
N LYS A 112 7.83 3.59 3.10
CA LYS A 112 7.91 4.16 4.46
C LYS A 112 9.09 5.11 4.63
N GLU A 113 10.20 4.87 3.94
CA GLU A 113 11.36 5.76 4.01
C GLU A 113 11.06 7.07 3.27
N LEU A 114 10.50 6.99 2.07
CA LEU A 114 10.06 8.17 1.33
C LEU A 114 8.99 8.96 2.10
N MET A 115 8.05 8.27 2.75
CA MET A 115 7.05 8.86 3.64
C MET A 115 7.71 9.77 4.68
N LYS A 116 8.67 9.24 5.44
CA LYS A 116 9.35 9.98 6.50
C LYS A 116 10.18 11.13 5.92
N GLN A 117 10.87 10.94 4.80
CA GLN A 117 11.60 12.01 4.11
C GLN A 117 10.70 13.15 3.62
N VAL A 118 9.46 12.86 3.20
CA VAL A 118 8.47 13.89 2.86
C VAL A 118 8.05 14.67 4.10
N LEU A 119 7.75 13.99 5.20
CA LEU A 119 7.36 14.61 6.48
C LEU A 119 8.50 15.45 7.10
N ASP A 120 9.72 14.94 7.08
CA ASP A 120 10.92 15.64 7.58
C ASP A 120 11.17 16.93 6.81
N ARG A 121 11.04 16.89 5.47
CA ARG A 121 11.15 18.10 4.62
C ARG A 121 10.03 19.12 4.91
N ALA A 122 8.87 18.65 5.38
CA ALA A 122 7.79 19.51 5.84
C ALA A 122 7.98 20.03 7.28
N GLY A 123 9.05 19.63 7.97
CA GLY A 123 9.32 20.01 9.36
C GLY A 123 8.43 19.29 10.38
N LEU A 124 7.78 18.20 9.99
CA LEU A 124 6.98 17.37 10.88
C LEU A 124 7.87 16.35 11.58
N ARG A 125 7.63 16.11 12.87
CA ARG A 125 8.42 15.14 13.65
C ARG A 125 8.07 13.72 13.22
N THR A 126 9.06 13.01 12.69
CA THR A 126 9.04 11.54 12.48
C THR A 126 10.07 10.87 13.39
N PRO A 127 9.94 9.58 13.77
CA PRO A 127 10.99 8.84 14.48
C PRO A 127 12.33 9.02 13.77
N ARG A 128 13.41 9.31 14.50
CA ARG A 128 14.74 9.39 13.87
C ARG A 128 15.01 8.07 13.15
N HIS A 129 15.36 8.13 11.87
CA HIS A 129 15.38 6.95 11.03
C HIS A 129 16.59 6.90 10.09
N ASP A 130 16.93 5.70 9.66
CA ASP A 130 17.81 5.43 8.53
C ASP A 130 17.38 4.14 7.82
N SER A 131 17.76 3.98 6.56
CA SER A 131 17.58 2.74 5.82
C SER A 131 18.88 2.28 5.18
N THR A 132 19.13 0.97 5.19
CA THR A 132 20.39 0.41 4.70
C THR A 132 20.23 -1.02 4.20
N GLU A 133 21.13 -1.42 3.31
CA GLU A 133 21.23 -2.80 2.80
C GLU A 133 22.41 -3.56 3.42
N THR A 134 23.06 -3.00 4.45
CA THR A 134 24.29 -3.57 5.03
C THR A 134 24.25 -3.62 6.56
N VAL A 135 24.87 -4.65 7.13
CA VAL A 135 25.07 -4.79 8.59
C VAL A 135 25.83 -3.60 9.17
N ALA A 136 26.85 -3.11 8.47
CA ALA A 136 27.61 -1.93 8.90
C ALA A 136 26.74 -0.66 8.94
N GLY A 137 25.82 -0.51 7.98
CA GLY A 137 24.86 0.58 7.99
C GLY A 137 23.89 0.50 9.16
N VAL A 138 23.47 -0.72 9.56
CA VAL A 138 22.60 -0.89 10.74
C VAL A 138 23.32 -0.42 12.00
N TRP A 139 24.60 -0.75 12.16
CA TRP A 139 25.43 -0.25 13.26
C TRP A 139 25.57 1.27 13.24
N ALA A 140 25.91 1.86 12.08
CA ALA A 140 26.05 3.30 11.95
C ALA A 140 24.73 4.04 12.28
N ALA A 141 23.59 3.50 11.86
CA ALA A 141 22.28 4.03 12.22
C ALA A 141 22.01 3.93 13.73
N ALA A 142 22.30 2.78 14.33
CA ALA A 142 22.15 2.56 15.77
C ALA A 142 23.00 3.52 16.61
N GLU A 143 24.25 3.81 16.20
CA GLU A 143 25.12 4.78 16.89
C GLU A 143 24.57 6.22 16.82
N ARG A 144 23.99 6.62 15.69
CA ARG A 144 23.43 7.98 15.53
C ARG A 144 22.07 8.14 16.21
N ILE A 145 21.22 7.11 16.18
CA ILE A 145 19.87 7.15 16.74
C ILE A 145 19.90 6.87 18.24
N GLY A 146 20.69 5.90 18.69
CA GLY A 146 20.70 5.42 20.07
C GLY A 146 19.55 4.45 20.38
N PHE A 147 19.66 3.78 21.52
CA PHE A 147 18.68 2.80 21.99
C PHE A 147 17.65 3.44 22.95
N PRO A 148 16.42 2.89 23.06
CA PRO A 148 15.89 1.77 22.29
C PRO A 148 15.55 2.14 20.83
N LEU A 149 15.69 1.16 19.93
CA LEU A 149 15.41 1.31 18.51
C LEU A 149 14.59 0.13 17.98
N ILE A 150 14.01 0.32 16.80
CA ILE A 150 13.31 -0.70 16.01
C ILE A 150 14.15 -1.04 14.79
N VAL A 151 14.36 -2.32 14.54
CA VAL A 151 14.96 -2.86 13.31
C VAL A 151 13.90 -3.66 12.56
N LYS A 152 13.61 -3.30 11.30
CA LYS A 152 12.55 -3.96 10.52
C LYS A 152 12.81 -3.92 9.01
N PRO A 153 12.24 -4.84 8.21
CA PRO A 153 12.17 -4.68 6.76
C PRO A 153 11.44 -3.39 6.37
N ILE A 154 11.93 -2.73 5.33
CA ILE A 154 11.25 -1.54 4.79
C ILE A 154 9.86 -1.91 4.22
N ASP A 155 9.82 -2.97 3.42
CA ASP A 155 8.61 -3.47 2.73
C ASP A 155 7.82 -4.50 3.57
N GLY A 156 8.10 -4.58 4.88
CA GLY A 156 7.43 -5.53 5.77
C GLY A 156 5.98 -5.15 6.07
N ALA A 157 5.11 -6.16 6.20
CA ALA A 157 3.73 -6.02 6.66
C ALA A 157 3.49 -6.86 7.93
N GLY A 158 2.52 -6.46 8.75
CA GLY A 158 2.09 -7.24 9.93
C GLY A 158 3.19 -7.46 10.99
N SER A 159 4.13 -6.54 11.13
CA SER A 159 5.27 -6.63 12.06
C SER A 159 6.20 -7.82 11.82
N ALA A 160 6.16 -8.44 10.64
CA ALA A 160 7.10 -9.49 10.26
C ALA A 160 8.54 -8.94 10.31
N ASP A 161 9.45 -9.70 10.93
CA ASP A 161 10.86 -9.34 11.13
C ASP A 161 11.06 -7.95 11.78
N THR A 162 10.14 -7.53 12.64
CA THR A 162 10.25 -6.27 13.39
C THR A 162 10.74 -6.53 14.81
N TYR A 163 11.90 -5.99 15.16
CA TYR A 163 12.57 -6.21 16.43
C TYR A 163 12.74 -4.89 17.18
N ARG A 164 12.28 -4.84 18.43
CA ARG A 164 12.75 -3.83 19.39
C ARG A 164 14.10 -4.27 19.92
N VAL A 165 15.02 -3.32 19.96
CA VAL A 165 16.41 -3.52 20.39
C VAL A 165 16.70 -2.46 21.44
N ASP A 166 16.94 -2.89 22.67
CA ASP A 166 17.19 -2.01 23.80
C ASP A 166 18.70 -1.85 24.08
N SER A 167 19.56 -2.65 23.43
CA SER A 167 21.00 -2.63 23.68
C SER A 167 21.87 -3.11 22.51
N VAL A 168 23.17 -2.82 22.60
CA VAL A 168 24.22 -3.35 21.70
C VAL A 168 24.23 -4.88 21.68
N ALA A 169 23.99 -5.52 22.82
CA ALA A 169 23.95 -6.99 22.90
C ALA A 169 22.78 -7.54 22.09
N GLU A 170 21.59 -7.00 22.27
CA GLU A 170 20.41 -7.39 21.50
C GLU A 170 20.55 -7.08 20.01
N LEU A 171 21.23 -5.98 19.65
CA LEU A 171 21.49 -5.69 18.23
C LEU A 171 22.33 -6.80 17.59
N ASN A 172 23.35 -7.31 18.31
CA ASN A 172 24.14 -8.45 17.83
C ASN A 172 23.31 -9.72 17.65
N ASP A 173 22.30 -9.94 18.50
CA ASP A 173 21.40 -11.10 18.39
C ASP A 173 20.43 -10.97 17.20
N VAL A 174 19.96 -9.76 16.90
CA VAL A 174 19.02 -9.47 15.80
C VAL A 174 19.70 -9.50 14.43
N LEU A 175 20.95 -9.05 14.32
CA LEU A 175 21.65 -8.93 13.03
C LEU A 175 21.70 -10.24 12.20
N PRO A 176 21.99 -11.43 12.78
CA PRO A 176 21.87 -12.70 12.07
C PRO A 176 20.46 -13.00 11.57
N MET A 177 19.44 -12.63 12.35
CA MET A 177 18.04 -12.93 12.07
C MET A 177 17.51 -12.16 10.86
N ILE A 178 18.05 -10.98 10.56
CA ILE A 178 17.61 -10.13 9.45
C ILE A 178 18.48 -10.25 8.19
N ARG A 179 19.41 -11.22 8.12
CA ARG A 179 20.32 -11.34 6.97
C ARG A 179 19.63 -11.62 5.64
N HIS A 180 18.44 -12.22 5.67
CA HIS A 180 17.62 -12.45 4.47
C HIS A 180 16.90 -11.20 3.99
N VAL A 181 16.85 -10.14 4.82
CA VAL A 181 16.17 -8.89 4.50
C VAL A 181 17.09 -8.02 3.65
N ARG A 182 16.69 -7.73 2.40
CA ARG A 182 17.51 -6.93 1.46
C ARG A 182 17.75 -5.51 1.94
N ARG A 183 16.71 -4.87 2.49
CA ARG A 183 16.74 -3.47 2.93
C ARG A 183 16.03 -3.35 4.28
N VAL A 184 16.77 -2.82 5.25
CA VAL A 184 16.38 -2.70 6.64
C VAL A 184 16.17 -1.23 6.97
N SER A 185 15.12 -0.93 7.73
CA SER A 185 14.87 0.34 8.40
C SER A 185 15.32 0.23 9.86
N VAL A 186 16.07 1.22 10.32
CA VAL A 186 16.47 1.40 11.72
C VAL A 186 15.81 2.69 12.21
N GLU A 187 14.97 2.59 13.24
CA GLU A 187 14.13 3.69 13.68
C GLU A 187 14.20 3.86 15.19
N GLU A 188 14.15 5.08 15.68
CA GLU A 188 13.93 5.39 17.08
C GLU A 188 12.65 4.71 17.60
N PHE A 189 12.74 4.03 18.74
CA PHE A 189 11.54 3.55 19.42
C PHE A 189 10.82 4.73 20.09
N ILE A 190 9.53 4.88 19.80
CA ILE A 190 8.68 5.91 20.40
C ILE A 190 7.83 5.25 21.48
N ASP A 191 8.08 5.60 22.73
CA ASP A 191 7.24 5.23 23.87
C ASP A 191 6.15 6.29 24.07
N ALA A 192 4.98 6.07 23.49
CA ALA A 192 3.87 7.00 23.50
C ALA A 192 2.53 6.29 23.29
N GLU A 193 1.44 7.05 23.46
CA GLU A 193 0.10 6.62 23.08
C GLU A 193 -0.08 6.69 21.55
N GLU A 194 -0.64 5.63 20.96
CA GLU A 194 -0.87 5.52 19.52
C GLU A 194 -2.32 5.88 19.18
N PHE A 195 -2.49 6.73 18.15
CA PHE A 195 -3.79 7.17 17.65
C PHE A 195 -3.87 6.97 16.14
N THR A 196 -5.04 6.57 15.65
CA THR A 196 -5.35 6.49 14.22
C THR A 196 -6.41 7.52 13.86
N TYR A 197 -6.21 8.21 12.73
CA TYR A 197 -7.12 9.23 12.21
C TYR A 197 -7.58 8.85 10.81
N ASP A 198 -8.89 8.73 10.62
CA ASP A 198 -9.52 8.55 9.31
C ASP A 198 -10.00 9.91 8.77
N THR A 199 -9.50 10.31 7.59
CA THR A 199 -9.79 11.63 6.99
C THR A 199 -10.34 11.48 5.58
N VAL A 200 -11.23 12.40 5.17
CA VAL A 200 -11.69 12.56 3.79
C VAL A 200 -11.28 13.96 3.33
N CYS A 201 -10.54 14.04 2.23
CA CYS A 201 -9.93 15.27 1.70
C CYS A 201 -10.56 15.70 0.38
#